data_AF-A0A0K6G2M6-F1
#
_entry.id   AF-A0A0K6G2M6-F1
#
_cell.length_a   1.000
_cell.length_b   1.000
_cell.length_c   1.000
_cell.angle_alpha   90.00
_cell.angle_beta   90.00
_cell.angle_gamma   90.00
#
_symmetry.space_group_name_H-M   'P 1'
#
loop_
_entity.id
_entity.type
_entity.pdbx_description
1 polymer ?
#
loop_
_entity_poly.entity_id
_entity_poly.type
_entity_poly.pdbx_seq_one_letter_code
_entity_poly.pdbx_strand_id
1 'polypeptide(L)'
;MYIGKPIRNVGGPFAGRTIRSELEEYQKPDLGRKFAKRDRRPVDPPPVVRLRIFEVKDDQTEEEIPAESIETTGLIAHVDLFAVNPPPGMSFQDAESHQQQPTVDTGEFQPPDQAISSQQGRRISSNLLEVDEGAVLTGALFGSTFVHAVTLDDTEGETVILFVFADVSVRIEGHFVYRYRCFNLFSRVAGSDDVPITAELFSGIFVIYSTKEFPGLQASTTLTKHIGRWGIRVNLRETSRGKRNKRGDEGGDEDDVSSGGGDVTVDEDQGIHFYSRSYLAQQTPQIMFRPPASHQEEGGYGNAP
;
A
#
# COMPACT_ATOMS: atom_id res chain seq x y z
N MET A 1 -14.13 7.42 -16.88
CA MET A 1 -13.46 6.73 -15.75
C MET A 1 -14.51 5.92 -15.02
N TYR A 2 -14.28 4.61 -14.85
CA TYR A 2 -15.30 3.66 -14.37
C TYR A 2 -15.14 3.24 -12.90
N ILE A 3 -14.22 3.88 -12.18
CA ILE A 3 -13.83 3.51 -10.83
C ILE A 3 -15.03 3.45 -9.89
N GLY A 4 -15.26 2.27 -9.29
CA GLY A 4 -16.32 2.03 -8.30
C GLY A 4 -17.74 2.10 -8.86
N LYS A 5 -17.90 2.22 -10.19
CA LYS A 5 -19.21 2.30 -10.85
C LYS A 5 -19.53 0.98 -11.55
N PRO A 6 -20.82 0.65 -11.76
CA PRO A 6 -21.20 -0.47 -12.60
C PRO A 6 -20.71 -0.30 -14.04
N ILE A 7 -20.11 -1.35 -14.60
CA ILE A 7 -19.55 -1.39 -15.96
C ILE A 7 -20.21 -2.50 -16.74
N ARG A 8 -20.84 -2.15 -17.87
CA ARG A 8 -21.30 -3.15 -18.84
C ARG A 8 -20.10 -3.68 -19.64
N ASN A 9 -19.74 -4.94 -19.41
CA ASN A 9 -18.63 -5.58 -20.10
C ASN A 9 -19.10 -6.18 -21.42
N VAL A 10 -18.35 -5.95 -22.50
CA VAL A 10 -18.60 -6.53 -23.84
C VAL A 10 -17.62 -7.64 -24.20
N GLY A 11 -16.55 -7.80 -23.42
CA GLY A 11 -15.52 -8.82 -23.61
C GLY A 11 -14.90 -9.27 -22.29
N GLY A 12 -14.15 -10.38 -22.34
CA GLY A 12 -13.50 -10.99 -21.18
C GLY A 12 -14.43 -11.88 -20.34
N PRO A 13 -13.99 -12.29 -19.14
CA PRO A 13 -14.73 -13.21 -18.26
C PRO A 13 -16.13 -12.73 -17.85
N PHE A 14 -16.38 -11.43 -17.95
CA PHE A 14 -17.65 -10.81 -17.58
C PHE A 14 -18.48 -10.35 -18.78
N ALA A 15 -18.16 -10.78 -20.00
CA ALA A 15 -18.85 -10.36 -21.21
C ALA A 15 -20.39 -10.55 -21.09
N GLY A 16 -21.14 -9.51 -21.45
CA GLY A 16 -22.60 -9.48 -21.35
C GLY A 16 -23.14 -9.06 -19.99
N ARG A 17 -22.32 -9.07 -18.92
CA ARG A 17 -22.72 -8.74 -17.54
C ARG A 17 -22.40 -7.29 -17.18
N THR A 18 -23.16 -6.72 -16.25
CA THR A 18 -22.86 -5.43 -15.65
C THR A 18 -22.20 -5.66 -14.30
N ILE A 19 -20.95 -5.24 -14.15
CA ILE A 19 -20.14 -5.55 -12.98
C ILE A 19 -19.72 -4.27 -12.26
N ARG A 20 -19.89 -4.22 -10.95
CA ARG A 20 -19.23 -3.25 -10.06
C ARG A 20 -18.13 -3.98 -9.30
N SER A 21 -16.96 -3.37 -9.21
CA SER A 21 -15.85 -3.88 -8.38
C SER A 21 -15.62 -2.96 -7.19
N GLU A 22 -15.15 -3.53 -6.09
CA GLU A 22 -14.78 -2.81 -4.89
C GLU A 22 -13.47 -3.38 -4.32
N LEU A 23 -12.63 -2.50 -3.78
CA LEU A 23 -11.39 -2.87 -3.12
C LEU A 23 -11.49 -2.53 -1.63
N GLU A 24 -11.09 -3.46 -0.78
CA GLU A 24 -11.08 -3.31 0.67
C GLU A 24 -9.68 -3.52 1.23
N GLU A 25 -9.26 -2.67 2.17
CA GLU A 25 -7.96 -2.82 2.84
C GLU A 25 -8.02 -4.02 3.80
N TYR A 26 -7.39 -5.13 3.42
CA TYR A 26 -7.33 -6.35 4.24
C TYR A 26 -6.14 -6.31 5.20
N GLN A 27 -5.03 -5.70 4.76
CA GLN A 27 -3.87 -5.41 5.59
C GLN A 27 -3.24 -4.09 5.16
N LYS A 28 -3.26 -3.13 6.08
CA LYS A 28 -2.61 -1.84 5.91
C LYS A 28 -1.08 -1.99 6.04
N PRO A 29 -0.28 -1.29 5.21
CA PRO A 29 1.13 -1.08 5.52
C PRO A 29 1.32 -0.11 6.68
N ASP A 30 2.28 -0.36 7.55
CA ASP A 30 2.53 0.53 8.69
C ASP A 30 3.85 1.27 8.55
N LEU A 31 4.91 0.53 8.24
CA LEU A 31 6.24 1.08 8.20
C LEU A 31 7.15 0.39 7.18
N GLY A 32 8.18 1.10 6.76
CA GLY A 32 9.25 0.56 5.97
C GLY A 32 10.53 1.28 6.27
N ARG A 33 11.63 0.68 5.82
CA ARG A 33 12.91 1.37 5.81
C ARG A 33 13.22 1.75 4.38
N LYS A 34 13.73 2.97 4.18
CA LYS A 34 14.16 3.41 2.86
C LYS A 34 15.06 2.38 2.19
N PHE A 35 14.73 2.07 0.95
CA PHE A 35 15.49 1.18 0.10
C PHE A 35 16.91 1.72 -0.13
N ALA A 36 17.90 0.88 0.16
CA ALA A 36 19.28 1.09 -0.21
C ALA A 36 19.71 0.00 -1.21
N LYS A 37 20.57 0.33 -2.18
CA LYS A 37 20.98 -0.59 -3.27
C LYS A 37 21.45 -1.99 -2.80
N ARG A 38 21.95 -2.11 -1.57
CA ARG A 38 22.44 -3.37 -0.98
C ARG A 38 21.52 -3.99 0.07
N ASP A 39 20.48 -3.27 0.52
CA ASP A 39 19.56 -3.76 1.54
C ASP A 39 18.12 -3.40 1.14
N ARG A 40 17.44 -4.39 0.58
CA ARG A 40 16.06 -4.32 0.14
C ARG A 40 15.15 -4.81 1.25
N ARG A 41 14.24 -3.95 1.69
CA ARG A 41 13.19 -4.31 2.65
C ARG A 41 11.85 -3.85 2.10
N PRO A 42 10.97 -4.77 1.74
CA PRO A 42 9.58 -4.42 1.45
C PRO A 42 8.96 -3.71 2.66
N VAL A 43 7.94 -2.92 2.40
CA VAL A 43 7.09 -2.32 3.44
C VAL A 43 6.43 -3.44 4.26
N ASP A 44 6.32 -3.22 5.56
CA ASP A 44 5.84 -4.19 6.54
C ASP A 44 4.72 -3.59 7.41
N PRO A 45 3.67 -4.35 7.74
CA PRO A 45 3.37 -5.66 7.15
C PRO A 45 3.04 -5.52 5.64
N PRO A 46 3.15 -6.59 4.83
CA PRO A 46 2.93 -6.47 3.38
C PRO A 46 1.50 -6.00 3.09
N PRO A 47 1.28 -4.97 2.26
CA PRO A 47 -0.08 -4.54 1.94
C PRO A 47 -0.90 -5.65 1.28
N VAL A 48 -2.13 -5.83 1.75
CA VAL A 48 -3.07 -6.80 1.19
C VAL A 48 -4.41 -6.12 0.94
N VAL A 49 -4.93 -6.27 -0.27
CA VAL A 49 -6.21 -5.68 -0.67
C VAL A 49 -7.14 -6.80 -1.13
N ARG A 50 -8.38 -6.82 -0.62
CA ARG A 50 -9.43 -7.75 -1.07
C ARG A 50 -10.21 -7.14 -2.23
N LEU A 51 -10.50 -7.95 -3.24
CA LEU A 51 -11.40 -7.63 -4.33
C LEU A 51 -12.77 -8.25 -4.07
N ARG A 52 -13.82 -7.41 -4.15
CA ARG A 52 -15.21 -7.84 -4.19
C ARG A 52 -15.81 -7.46 -5.53
N ILE A 53 -16.62 -8.36 -6.10
CA ILE A 53 -17.22 -8.18 -7.42
C ILE A 53 -18.71 -8.39 -7.29
N PHE A 54 -19.49 -7.43 -7.76
CA PHE A 54 -20.94 -7.44 -7.73
C PHE A 54 -21.50 -7.45 -9.14
N GLU A 55 -22.47 -8.32 -9.39
CA GLU A 55 -23.31 -8.23 -10.59
C GLU A 55 -24.46 -7.27 -10.32
N VAL A 56 -24.63 -6.31 -11.21
CA VAL A 56 -25.72 -5.33 -11.15
C VAL A 56 -26.81 -5.75 -12.11
N LYS A 57 -27.98 -6.07 -11.56
CA LYS A 57 -29.17 -6.50 -12.33
C LYS A 57 -29.90 -5.29 -12.92
N ASP A 58 -30.85 -5.56 -13.82
CA ASP A 58 -31.62 -4.52 -14.52
C ASP A 58 -32.42 -3.62 -13.57
N ASP A 59 -32.85 -4.16 -12.42
CA ASP A 59 -33.55 -3.45 -11.35
C ASP A 59 -32.62 -2.64 -10.42
N GLN A 60 -31.34 -2.50 -10.79
CA GLN A 60 -30.28 -1.85 -10.01
C GLN A 60 -29.96 -2.54 -8.68
N THR A 61 -30.41 -3.78 -8.47
CA THR A 61 -29.95 -4.57 -7.33
C THR A 61 -28.54 -5.09 -7.59
N GLU A 62 -27.72 -5.11 -6.54
CA GLU A 62 -26.36 -5.63 -6.59
C GLU A 62 -26.29 -6.95 -5.82
N GLU A 63 -25.73 -7.98 -6.46
CA GLU A 63 -25.47 -9.27 -5.84
C GLU A 63 -23.97 -9.57 -5.91
N GLU A 64 -23.35 -9.88 -4.77
CA GLU A 64 -21.94 -10.25 -4.74
C GLU A 64 -21.75 -11.62 -5.40
N ILE A 65 -20.81 -11.69 -6.35
CA ILE A 65 -20.43 -12.93 -7.00
C ILE A 65 -19.44 -13.65 -6.07
N PRO A 66 -19.69 -14.92 -5.68
CA PRO A 66 -18.79 -15.67 -4.82
C PRO A 66 -17.38 -15.79 -5.41
N ALA A 67 -16.35 -15.63 -4.58
CA ALA A 67 -14.94 -15.59 -4.98
C ALA A 67 -14.50 -16.86 -5.72
N GLU A 68 -14.99 -18.02 -5.29
CA GLU A 68 -14.73 -19.33 -5.87
C GLU A 68 -15.28 -19.49 -7.30
N SER A 69 -16.27 -18.68 -7.67
CA SER A 69 -16.89 -18.69 -9.01
C SER A 69 -16.19 -17.75 -10.00
N ILE A 70 -15.23 -16.94 -9.53
CA ILE A 70 -14.53 -15.95 -10.33
C ILE A 70 -13.20 -16.51 -10.81
N GLU A 71 -13.02 -16.55 -12.13
CA GLU A 71 -11.71 -16.81 -12.72
C GLU A 71 -10.80 -15.60 -12.50
N THR A 72 -9.69 -15.80 -11.78
CA THR A 72 -8.74 -14.73 -11.47
C THR A 72 -7.77 -14.41 -12.59
N THR A 73 -7.73 -15.23 -13.65
CA THR A 73 -6.87 -15.04 -14.82
C THR A 73 -7.04 -13.63 -15.39
N GLY A 74 -5.95 -12.86 -15.36
CA GLY A 74 -5.90 -11.50 -15.88
C GLY A 74 -6.43 -10.42 -14.93
N LEU A 75 -6.87 -10.76 -13.70
CA LEU A 75 -7.11 -9.78 -12.65
C LEU A 75 -5.78 -9.30 -12.08
N ILE A 76 -5.50 -8.02 -12.28
CA ILE A 76 -4.25 -7.37 -11.88
C ILE A 76 -4.58 -6.16 -11.00
N ALA A 77 -3.76 -5.91 -9.99
CA ALA A 77 -3.73 -4.65 -9.28
C ALA A 77 -2.39 -3.93 -9.49
N HIS A 78 -2.46 -2.61 -9.64
CA HIS A 78 -1.33 -1.69 -9.64
C HIS A 78 -1.32 -0.89 -8.34
N VAL A 79 -0.13 -0.55 -7.84
CA VAL A 79 0.04 0.38 -6.72
C VAL A 79 0.82 1.62 -7.13
N ASP A 80 0.25 2.78 -6.84
CA ASP A 80 0.92 4.10 -6.91
C ASP A 80 1.27 4.59 -5.50
N LEU A 81 2.28 5.46 -5.41
CA LEU A 81 2.73 6.09 -4.17
C LEU A 81 2.41 7.58 -4.17
N PHE A 82 1.94 8.11 -3.05
CA PHE A 82 1.74 9.53 -2.84
C PHE A 82 2.34 9.97 -1.51
N ALA A 83 3.07 11.09 -1.53
CA ALA A 83 3.52 11.74 -0.31
C ALA A 83 2.33 12.47 0.34
N VAL A 84 2.25 12.41 1.66
CA VAL A 84 1.22 13.10 2.43
C VAL A 84 1.85 13.87 3.58
N ASN A 85 1.21 14.95 3.99
CA ASN A 85 1.54 15.61 5.24
C ASN A 85 0.88 14.82 6.37
N PRO A 86 1.64 14.34 7.38
CA PRO A 86 1.04 13.69 8.52
C PRO A 86 0.11 14.66 9.26
N PRO A 87 -1.03 14.19 9.80
CA PRO A 87 -1.86 14.98 10.69
C PRO A 87 -1.04 15.53 11.87
N PRO A 88 -1.39 16.71 12.42
CA PRO A 88 -0.75 17.24 13.62
C PRO A 88 -0.82 16.22 14.76
N GLY A 89 0.34 15.86 15.32
CA GLY A 89 0.45 14.86 16.38
C GLY A 89 0.72 13.42 15.92
N MET A 90 0.79 13.16 14.61
CA MET A 90 1.31 11.89 14.08
C MET A 90 2.83 12.02 13.95
N SER A 91 3.55 11.53 14.94
CA SER A 91 5.00 11.44 14.96
C SER A 91 5.47 10.08 14.41
N PHE A 92 6.76 9.98 14.08
CA PHE A 92 7.40 8.71 13.72
C PHE A 92 7.29 7.62 14.81
N GLN A 93 6.80 7.93 16.02
CA GLN A 93 6.69 7.00 17.15
C GLN A 93 5.27 6.45 17.34
N ASP A 94 4.23 7.07 16.75
CA ASP A 94 2.84 6.66 16.96
C ASP A 94 2.43 5.40 16.17
N ALA A 95 3.32 4.86 15.34
CA ALA A 95 3.12 3.58 14.65
C ALA A 95 3.29 2.35 15.58
N GLU A 96 3.68 2.54 16.85
CA GLU A 96 3.92 1.45 17.81
C GLU A 96 2.68 1.05 18.64
N SER A 97 1.60 1.83 18.63
CA SER A 97 0.45 1.60 19.53
C SER A 97 -0.61 0.64 18.97
N HIS A 98 -0.23 -0.61 18.69
CA HIS A 98 -1.19 -1.72 18.53
C HIS A 98 -0.89 -2.94 19.44
N GLN A 99 -0.09 -2.74 20.49
CA GLN A 99 0.07 -3.73 21.56
C GLN A 99 -0.89 -3.48 22.71
N GLN A 100 -2.12 -3.97 22.63
CA GLN A 100 -2.84 -4.40 23.84
C GLN A 100 -3.52 -5.74 23.58
N GLN A 101 -3.00 -6.78 24.24
CA GLN A 101 -3.61 -8.09 24.37
C GLN A 101 -4.85 -7.99 25.28
N PRO A 102 -5.92 -8.77 25.04
CA PRO A 102 -7.04 -8.85 25.96
C PRO A 102 -6.59 -9.63 27.22
N THR A 103 -6.53 -8.96 28.37
CA THR A 103 -6.46 -9.63 29.66
C THR A 103 -7.80 -10.30 29.94
N VAL A 104 -7.78 -11.62 30.10
CA VAL A 104 -8.91 -12.42 30.56
C VAL A 104 -9.22 -12.01 32.00
N ASP A 105 -10.35 -11.34 32.23
CA ASP A 105 -10.85 -11.08 33.57
C ASP A 105 -12.08 -11.95 33.85
N THR A 106 -12.11 -12.53 35.04
CA THR A 106 -13.01 -13.60 35.44
C THR A 106 -14.30 -12.95 35.92
N GLY A 107 -15.41 -13.22 35.24
CA GLY A 107 -16.65 -12.45 35.39
C GLY A 107 -17.37 -12.60 36.74
N GLU A 108 -17.89 -11.47 37.23
CA GLU A 108 -19.18 -11.40 37.92
C GLU A 108 -20.12 -10.46 37.14
N PHE A 109 -21.37 -10.91 37.00
CA PHE A 109 -22.39 -10.35 36.10
C PHE A 109 -23.24 -9.29 36.82
N GLN A 110 -23.40 -8.09 36.24
CA GLN A 110 -24.36 -7.09 36.71
C GLN A 110 -24.98 -6.32 35.52
N PRO A 111 -26.33 -6.21 35.40
CA PRO A 111 -26.99 -5.56 34.28
C PRO A 111 -27.45 -4.11 34.67
N PRO A 112 -28.01 -3.30 33.75
CA PRO A 112 -27.30 -2.20 33.10
C PRO A 112 -27.84 -0.81 33.49
N ASP A 113 -27.00 0.22 33.47
CA ASP A 113 -27.49 1.60 33.35
C ASP A 113 -26.58 2.50 32.51
N GLN A 114 -27.12 2.85 31.34
CA GLN A 114 -26.96 4.05 30.53
C GLN A 114 -25.67 4.89 30.65
N ALA A 115 -24.77 4.72 29.67
CA ALA A 115 -24.11 5.85 29.00
C ALA A 115 -23.63 5.40 27.61
N ILE A 116 -24.30 5.91 26.57
CA ILE A 116 -23.98 5.65 25.17
C ILE A 116 -22.73 6.48 24.81
N SER A 117 -21.63 5.80 24.51
CA SER A 117 -20.51 6.33 23.75
C SER A 117 -19.89 5.18 22.96
N SER A 118 -20.48 4.93 21.80
CA SER A 118 -19.97 4.00 20.80
C SER A 118 -18.59 4.47 20.30
N GLN A 119 -17.52 3.81 20.75
CA GLN A 119 -16.24 3.84 20.05
C GLN A 119 -16.35 2.96 18.80
N GLN A 120 -17.01 3.53 17.80
CA GLN A 120 -17.12 2.98 16.46
C GLN A 120 -15.86 3.36 15.68
N GLY A 121 -15.28 2.37 15.00
CA GLY A 121 -13.98 2.45 14.36
C GLY A 121 -13.73 3.73 13.57
N ARG A 122 -12.52 4.28 13.74
CA ARG A 122 -12.03 5.42 12.96
C ARG A 122 -11.73 4.95 11.54
N ARG A 123 -12.78 4.71 10.75
CA ARG A 123 -12.69 4.74 9.29
C ARG A 123 -12.16 6.13 8.94
N ILE A 124 -10.93 6.21 8.45
CA ILE A 124 -10.43 7.44 7.84
C ILE A 124 -11.27 7.62 6.58
N SER A 125 -12.28 8.47 6.68
CA SER A 125 -13.09 8.86 5.53
C SER A 125 -12.18 9.43 4.46
N SER A 126 -12.35 8.97 3.22
CA SER A 126 -11.66 9.34 1.98
C SER A 126 -11.60 10.84 1.65
N ASN A 127 -12.04 11.73 2.54
CA ASN A 127 -12.20 13.16 2.31
C ASN A 127 -11.18 14.05 3.07
N LEU A 128 -10.20 13.48 3.77
CA LEU A 128 -9.19 14.22 4.55
C LEU A 128 -7.75 14.14 3.99
N LEU A 129 -7.53 13.34 2.95
CA LEU A 129 -6.24 13.23 2.27
C LEU A 129 -6.35 13.99 0.95
N GLU A 130 -5.86 15.22 0.91
CA GLU A 130 -5.66 15.93 -0.36
C GLU A 130 -4.47 15.28 -1.08
N VAL A 131 -4.77 14.34 -1.98
CA VAL A 131 -3.77 13.71 -2.83
C VAL A 131 -3.76 14.42 -4.17
N ASP A 132 -2.68 15.12 -4.48
CA ASP A 132 -2.47 15.72 -5.80
C ASP A 132 -2.17 14.62 -6.83
N GLU A 133 -3.08 14.40 -7.77
CA GLU A 133 -2.94 13.47 -8.90
C GLU A 133 -1.71 13.77 -9.77
N GLY A 134 -1.23 15.02 -9.79
CA GLY A 134 0.02 15.40 -10.47
C GLY A 134 1.29 15.00 -9.72
N ALA A 135 1.17 14.61 -8.45
CA ALA A 135 2.29 14.32 -7.55
C ALA A 135 2.51 12.81 -7.31
N VAL A 136 2.15 11.96 -8.28
CA VAL A 136 2.38 10.51 -8.22
C VAL A 136 3.89 10.21 -8.14
N LEU A 137 4.30 9.46 -7.11
CA LEU A 137 5.68 9.09 -6.84
C LEU A 137 5.97 7.61 -7.14
N THR A 138 5.26 7.00 -8.08
CA THR A 138 5.45 5.57 -8.46
C THR A 138 6.90 5.26 -8.88
N GLY A 139 7.64 6.22 -9.44
CA GLY A 139 9.07 6.07 -9.74
C GLY A 139 9.98 5.93 -8.51
N ALA A 140 9.48 6.26 -7.32
CA ALA A 140 10.16 6.02 -6.05
C ALA A 140 9.91 4.61 -5.48
N LEU A 141 8.97 3.85 -6.06
CA LEU A 141 8.76 2.44 -5.73
C LEU A 141 9.82 1.56 -6.37
N PHE A 142 10.09 0.44 -5.71
CA PHE A 142 10.95 -0.60 -6.22
C PHE A 142 10.38 -1.97 -5.90
N GLY A 143 10.41 -2.85 -6.90
CA GLY A 143 9.86 -4.19 -6.81
C GLY A 143 8.59 -4.37 -7.61
N SER A 144 7.66 -5.17 -7.08
CA SER A 144 6.45 -5.57 -7.81
C SER A 144 5.32 -4.57 -7.58
N THR A 145 5.24 -3.55 -8.44
CA THR A 145 4.12 -2.57 -8.42
C THR A 145 2.85 -3.10 -9.06
N PHE A 146 2.96 -4.16 -9.85
CA PHE A 146 1.83 -4.94 -10.35
C PHE A 146 1.81 -6.31 -9.69
N VAL A 147 0.64 -6.76 -9.26
CA VAL A 147 0.42 -8.09 -8.69
C VAL A 147 -0.81 -8.74 -9.31
N HIS A 148 -0.75 -10.06 -9.49
CA HIS A 148 -1.90 -10.86 -9.90
C HIS A 148 -2.78 -11.20 -8.69
N ALA A 149 -4.08 -11.34 -8.92
CA ALA A 149 -5.03 -11.79 -7.91
C ALA A 149 -4.73 -13.22 -7.43
N VAL A 150 -4.98 -13.51 -6.17
CA VAL A 150 -4.89 -14.87 -5.61
C VAL A 150 -6.19 -15.20 -4.89
N THR A 151 -6.70 -16.40 -5.10
CA THR A 151 -7.86 -16.92 -4.37
C THR A 151 -7.40 -17.86 -3.28
N LEU A 152 -7.86 -17.66 -2.05
CA LEU A 152 -7.57 -18.51 -0.90
C LEU A 152 -8.68 -18.39 0.15
N ASP A 153 -8.77 -19.34 1.07
CA ASP A 153 -9.64 -19.21 2.23
C ASP A 153 -8.93 -18.39 3.29
N ASP A 154 -9.57 -17.34 3.79
CA ASP A 154 -8.98 -16.46 4.79
C ASP A 154 -8.93 -17.10 6.18
N THR A 155 -8.62 -16.31 7.21
CA THR A 155 -8.51 -16.82 8.59
C THR A 155 -9.85 -17.21 9.20
N GLU A 156 -10.96 -16.77 8.61
CA GLU A 156 -12.32 -17.08 9.05
C GLU A 156 -12.90 -18.27 8.26
N GLY A 157 -12.20 -18.73 7.22
CA GLY A 157 -12.61 -19.85 6.37
C GLY A 157 -13.38 -19.43 5.12
N GLU A 158 -13.47 -18.12 4.84
CA GLU A 158 -14.18 -17.58 3.69
C GLU A 158 -13.24 -17.51 2.49
N THR A 159 -13.66 -18.01 1.33
CA THR A 159 -12.89 -17.88 0.09
C THR A 159 -12.90 -16.42 -0.37
N VAL A 160 -11.70 -15.84 -0.56
CA VAL A 160 -11.52 -14.44 -0.92
C VAL A 160 -10.53 -14.27 -2.07
N ILE A 161 -10.67 -13.17 -2.81
CA ILE A 161 -9.72 -12.76 -3.86
C ILE A 161 -8.86 -11.63 -3.29
N LEU A 162 -7.55 -11.85 -3.23
CA LEU A 162 -6.59 -10.91 -2.66
C LEU A 162 -5.56 -10.44 -3.70
N PHE A 163 -5.09 -9.22 -3.53
CA PHE A 163 -3.87 -8.70 -4.14
C PHE A 163 -2.83 -8.51 -3.03
N VAL A 164 -1.71 -9.24 -3.11
CA VAL A 164 -0.69 -9.27 -2.06
C VAL A 164 0.58 -8.56 -2.54
N PHE A 165 0.86 -7.37 -2.01
CA PHE A 165 2.02 -6.55 -2.36
C PHE A 165 3.23 -6.85 -1.47
N ALA A 166 3.68 -8.12 -1.46
CA ALA A 166 4.75 -8.58 -0.58
C ALA A 166 6.15 -8.07 -0.92
N ASP A 167 6.33 -7.45 -2.09
CA ASP A 167 7.64 -7.11 -2.64
C ASP A 167 7.74 -5.65 -3.11
N VAL A 168 7.13 -4.73 -2.35
CA VAL A 168 7.16 -3.28 -2.62
C VAL A 168 8.02 -2.55 -1.59
N SER A 169 9.08 -1.88 -2.05
CA SER A 169 9.97 -1.02 -1.25
C SER A 169 9.90 0.43 -1.73
N VAL A 170 10.23 1.38 -0.85
CA VAL A 170 10.22 2.83 -1.17
C VAL A 170 11.62 3.42 -1.05
N ARG A 171 12.03 4.24 -2.02
CA ARG A 171 13.39 4.83 -2.12
C ARG A 171 13.59 6.13 -1.36
N ILE A 172 12.51 6.74 -0.89
CA ILE A 172 12.48 8.03 -0.21
C ILE A 172 11.87 7.88 1.18
N GLU A 173 12.31 8.72 2.10
CA GLU A 173 11.82 8.80 3.47
C GLU A 173 10.61 9.73 3.54
N GLY A 174 9.71 9.52 4.50
CA GLY A 174 8.53 10.35 4.69
C GLY A 174 7.26 9.58 5.04
N HIS A 175 6.13 10.29 4.95
CA HIS A 175 4.78 9.76 5.17
C HIS A 175 4.09 9.60 3.83
N PHE A 176 3.48 8.44 3.62
CA PHE A 176 2.92 8.08 2.33
C PHE A 176 1.58 7.39 2.46
N VAL A 177 0.84 7.41 1.36
CA VAL A 177 -0.31 6.54 1.11
C VAL A 177 -0.09 5.80 -0.20
N TYR A 178 -0.57 4.56 -0.26
CA TYR A 178 -0.67 3.83 -1.51
C TYR A 178 -2.05 4.06 -2.13
N ARG A 179 -2.09 4.08 -3.47
CA ARG A 179 -3.32 3.95 -4.23
C ARG A 179 -3.29 2.65 -5.01
N TYR A 180 -4.20 1.77 -4.69
CA TYR A 180 -4.41 0.51 -5.39
C TYR A 180 -5.45 0.72 -6.47
N ARG A 181 -5.19 0.20 -7.67
CA ARG A 181 -6.13 0.19 -8.80
C ARG A 181 -6.19 -1.19 -9.38
N CYS A 182 -7.38 -1.75 -9.51
CA CYS A 182 -7.54 -3.07 -10.13
C CYS A 182 -8.20 -2.99 -11.51
N PHE A 183 -7.88 -3.96 -12.34
CA PHE A 183 -8.45 -4.13 -13.67
C PHE A 183 -8.31 -5.59 -14.12
N ASN A 184 -9.12 -5.99 -15.11
CA ASN A 184 -8.97 -7.27 -15.79
C ASN A 184 -8.41 -7.04 -17.21
N LEU A 185 -7.28 -7.67 -17.55
CA LEU A 185 -6.62 -7.53 -18.85
C LEU A 185 -7.51 -7.87 -20.06
N PHE A 186 -8.53 -8.71 -19.86
CA PHE A 186 -9.44 -9.17 -20.91
C PHE A 186 -10.79 -8.45 -20.91
N SER A 187 -11.12 -7.69 -19.87
CA SER A 187 -12.35 -6.90 -19.82
C SER A 187 -12.32 -5.79 -20.87
N ARG A 188 -13.43 -5.62 -21.58
CA ARG A 188 -13.65 -4.55 -22.55
C ARG A 188 -15.00 -3.88 -22.31
N VAL A 189 -15.08 -2.59 -22.61
CA VAL A 189 -16.30 -1.79 -22.54
C VAL A 189 -16.76 -1.39 -23.94
N ALA A 190 -18.06 -1.21 -24.14
CA ALA A 190 -18.57 -0.80 -25.45
C ALA A 190 -17.94 0.53 -25.90
N GLY A 191 -17.42 0.58 -27.12
CA GLY A 191 -16.87 1.79 -27.73
C GLY A 191 -15.45 2.16 -27.32
N SER A 192 -14.74 1.31 -26.57
CA SER A 192 -13.30 1.46 -26.32
C SER A 192 -12.59 0.11 -26.23
N ASP A 193 -11.39 0.03 -26.79
CA ASP A 193 -10.50 -1.13 -26.66
C ASP A 193 -9.64 -1.06 -25.39
N ASP A 194 -9.76 0.03 -24.61
CA ASP A 194 -9.02 0.22 -23.37
C ASP A 194 -9.49 -0.75 -22.28
N VAL A 195 -8.54 -1.19 -21.46
CA VAL A 195 -8.83 -1.94 -20.25
C VAL A 195 -9.35 -0.98 -19.18
N PRO A 196 -10.60 -1.15 -18.68
CA PRO A 196 -11.15 -0.25 -17.68
C PRO A 196 -10.51 -0.50 -16.31
N ILE A 197 -10.14 0.58 -15.61
CA ILE A 197 -9.87 0.52 -14.16
C ILE A 197 -11.22 0.35 -13.47
N THR A 198 -11.41 -0.76 -12.76
CA THR A 198 -12.72 -1.17 -12.22
C THR A 198 -12.92 -0.69 -10.78
N ALA A 199 -11.86 -0.63 -9.97
CA ALA A 199 -11.93 -0.11 -8.61
C ALA A 199 -10.61 0.52 -8.17
N GLU A 200 -10.71 1.36 -7.13
CA GLU A 200 -9.60 2.09 -6.53
C GLU A 200 -9.75 2.10 -5.01
N LEU A 201 -8.63 2.05 -4.30
CA LEU A 201 -8.56 2.17 -2.85
C LEU A 201 -7.29 2.91 -2.46
N PHE A 202 -7.40 3.85 -1.54
CA PHE A 202 -6.24 4.43 -0.86
C PHE A 202 -5.99 3.70 0.46
N SER A 203 -4.72 3.41 0.75
CA SER A 203 -4.33 2.86 2.05
C SER A 203 -4.44 3.90 3.16
N GLY A 204 -4.37 3.44 4.41
CA GLY A 204 -3.98 4.33 5.50
C GLY A 204 -2.54 4.87 5.34
N ILE A 205 -2.20 5.92 6.08
CA ILE A 205 -0.85 6.51 6.08
C ILE A 205 0.17 5.50 6.66
N PHE A 206 1.31 5.37 6.00
CA PHE A 206 2.45 4.60 6.46
C PHE A 206 3.74 5.40 6.36
N VAL A 207 4.78 4.94 7.07
CA VAL A 207 6.01 5.72 7.27
C VAL A 207 7.22 5.00 6.71
N ILE A 208 8.07 5.72 5.96
CA ILE A 208 9.36 5.23 5.52
C ILE A 208 10.47 5.95 6.29
N TYR A 209 11.14 5.19 7.16
CA TYR A 209 12.21 5.68 8.02
C TYR A 209 13.55 5.68 7.29
N SER A 210 14.44 6.55 7.78
CA SER A 210 15.87 6.47 7.49
C SER A 210 16.46 5.15 8.02
N THR A 211 17.72 4.87 7.70
CA THR A 211 18.38 3.66 8.24
C THR A 211 18.60 3.72 9.74
N LYS A 212 18.80 4.93 10.30
CA LYS A 212 19.13 5.13 11.71
C LYS A 212 17.90 5.11 12.62
N GLU A 213 16.79 5.64 12.13
CA GLU A 213 15.56 5.79 12.91
C GLU A 213 14.61 4.60 12.75
N PHE A 214 14.98 3.61 11.94
CA PHE A 214 14.12 2.47 11.69
C PHE A 214 13.96 1.62 12.95
N PRO A 215 12.73 1.43 13.47
CA PRO A 215 12.48 0.74 14.74
C PRO A 215 12.73 -0.78 14.66
N GLY A 216 13.08 -1.29 13.48
CA GLY A 216 13.12 -2.71 13.21
C GLY A 216 11.78 -3.22 12.70
N LEU A 217 11.66 -4.54 12.60
CA LEU A 217 10.50 -5.20 12.03
C LEU A 217 9.90 -6.13 13.06
N GLN A 218 8.57 -6.10 13.15
CA GLN A 218 7.81 -6.87 14.11
C GLN A 218 7.63 -8.33 13.66
N ALA A 219 6.98 -9.13 14.50
CA ALA A 219 6.51 -10.45 14.09
C ALA A 219 5.51 -10.30 12.93
N SER A 220 5.51 -11.24 11.99
CA SER A 220 4.50 -11.25 10.94
C SER A 220 3.10 -11.37 11.55
N THR A 221 2.16 -10.59 11.01
CA THR A 221 0.74 -10.63 11.36
C THR A 221 0.15 -12.03 11.15
N THR A 222 -1.00 -12.31 11.78
CA THR A 222 -1.74 -13.55 11.57
C THR A 222 -2.06 -13.76 10.09
N LEU A 223 -2.52 -12.71 9.40
CA LEU A 223 -2.84 -12.76 7.98
C LEU A 223 -1.59 -13.02 7.11
N THR A 224 -0.46 -12.36 7.38
CA THR A 224 0.79 -12.62 6.64
C THR A 224 1.25 -14.07 6.80
N LYS A 225 1.18 -14.61 8.03
CA LYS A 225 1.50 -16.03 8.29
C LYS A 225 0.53 -16.97 7.56
N HIS A 226 -0.76 -16.65 7.55
CA HIS A 226 -1.79 -17.42 6.87
C HIS A 226 -1.57 -17.46 5.36
N ILE A 227 -1.40 -16.30 4.73
CA ILE A 227 -1.06 -16.14 3.31
C ILE A 227 0.20 -16.95 2.95
N GLY A 228 1.23 -16.90 3.80
CA GLY A 228 2.45 -17.71 3.62
C GLY A 228 2.21 -19.22 3.65
N ARG A 229 1.29 -19.72 4.50
CA ARG A 229 0.92 -21.14 4.56
C ARG A 229 0.17 -21.60 3.30
N TRP A 230 -0.57 -20.70 2.67
CA TRP A 230 -1.21 -20.91 1.36
C TRP A 230 -0.23 -20.89 0.17
N GLY A 231 1.08 -20.78 0.42
CA GLY A 231 2.11 -20.87 -0.60
C GLY A 231 2.43 -19.55 -1.31
N ILE A 232 1.78 -18.44 -0.91
CA ILE A 232 2.08 -17.12 -1.44
C ILE A 232 3.39 -16.64 -0.82
N ARG A 233 4.31 -16.17 -1.67
CA ARG A 233 5.64 -15.71 -1.24
C ARG A 233 5.54 -14.42 -0.44
N VAL A 234 5.75 -14.53 0.86
CA VAL A 234 5.83 -13.42 1.81
C VAL A 234 7.04 -13.57 2.73
N ASN A 235 7.53 -12.47 3.27
CA ASN A 235 8.64 -12.49 4.23
C ASN A 235 8.10 -12.80 5.64
N LEU A 236 8.30 -14.03 6.12
CA LEU A 236 7.83 -14.47 7.44
C LEU A 236 8.85 -14.22 8.54
N ARG A 237 8.35 -13.74 9.68
CA ARG A 237 9.11 -13.48 10.92
C ARG A 237 8.33 -14.05 12.11
N GLU A 238 8.95 -14.96 12.83
CA GLU A 238 8.39 -15.53 14.05
C GLU A 238 9.04 -14.91 15.29
N THR A 239 8.24 -14.54 16.28
CA THR A 239 8.70 -14.18 17.62
C THR A 239 8.59 -15.39 18.54
N SER A 240 9.62 -16.24 18.54
CA SER A 240 10.05 -17.02 19.72
C SER A 240 11.23 -17.95 19.40
N ARG A 241 12.47 -17.49 19.67
CA ARG A 241 13.55 -18.39 20.08
C ARG A 241 13.59 -18.44 21.61
N GLY A 242 12.53 -18.97 22.20
CA GLY A 242 12.50 -19.32 23.62
C GLY A 242 13.31 -20.60 23.85
N LYS A 243 14.50 -20.46 24.44
CA LYS A 243 15.35 -21.49 25.06
C LYS A 243 14.84 -22.93 24.94
N ARG A 244 15.35 -23.68 23.95
CA ARG A 244 15.48 -25.12 24.11
C ARG A 244 16.62 -25.33 25.10
N ASN A 245 16.28 -25.58 26.38
CA ASN A 245 17.24 -25.98 27.42
C ASN A 245 18.07 -27.16 26.89
N LYS A 246 19.27 -26.88 26.39
CA LYS A 246 20.29 -27.90 26.18
C LYS A 246 20.85 -28.20 27.56
N ARG A 247 20.30 -29.23 28.20
CA ARG A 247 20.97 -29.93 29.29
C ARG A 247 22.39 -30.25 28.81
N GLY A 248 23.35 -30.00 29.69
CA GLY A 248 24.76 -29.78 29.38
C GLY A 248 25.40 -30.83 28.48
N ASP A 249 26.32 -30.35 27.67
CA ASP A 249 27.46 -31.11 27.22
C ASP A 249 28.61 -30.11 27.00
N GLU A 250 29.71 -30.37 27.68
CA GLU A 250 30.94 -29.58 27.69
C GLU A 250 31.67 -29.72 26.35
N GLY A 251 32.30 -28.65 25.88
CA GLY A 251 33.16 -28.68 24.69
C GLY A 251 33.34 -27.28 24.15
N GLY A 252 34.42 -26.64 24.59
CA GLY A 252 34.79 -25.29 24.17
C GLY A 252 35.27 -25.23 22.72
N ASP A 253 35.27 -24.00 22.19
CA ASP A 253 36.26 -23.50 21.25
C ASP A 253 36.21 -21.96 21.27
N GLU A 254 37.39 -21.36 21.15
CA GLU A 254 37.74 -19.96 21.33
C GLU A 254 37.42 -19.09 20.09
N ASP A 255 37.59 -17.78 20.28
CA ASP A 255 37.62 -16.67 19.29
C ASP A 255 36.24 -16.19 18.75
N ASP A 256 35.90 -14.90 18.64
CA ASP A 256 36.75 -13.77 18.28
C ASP A 256 36.18 -12.43 18.83
N VAL A 257 37.08 -11.47 19.03
CA VAL A 257 36.87 -10.15 19.63
C VAL A 257 36.43 -9.15 18.56
N SER A 258 35.31 -8.43 18.78
CA SER A 258 35.13 -7.10 18.19
C SER A 258 34.28 -6.20 19.10
N SER A 259 34.97 -5.61 20.07
CA SER A 259 34.53 -4.42 20.79
C SER A 259 34.53 -3.22 19.84
N GLY A 260 33.48 -2.41 19.90
CA GLY A 260 33.35 -1.21 19.08
C GLY A 260 32.15 -0.36 19.50
N GLY A 261 32.12 0.03 20.77
CA GLY A 261 31.22 1.06 21.27
C GLY A 261 31.52 2.42 20.65
N GLY A 262 30.46 3.15 20.31
CA GLY A 262 30.50 4.55 19.92
C GLY A 262 29.28 5.24 20.51
N ASP A 263 29.47 5.80 21.70
CA ASP A 263 28.58 6.75 22.36
C ASP A 263 28.48 8.02 21.49
N VAL A 264 27.27 8.51 21.23
CA VAL A 264 27.04 9.81 20.60
C VAL A 264 25.87 10.47 21.34
N THR A 265 26.21 11.50 22.08
CA THR A 265 25.29 12.47 22.68
C THR A 265 24.51 13.21 21.60
N VAL A 266 23.20 13.36 21.78
CA VAL A 266 22.32 14.13 20.90
C VAL A 266 21.93 15.42 21.63
N ASP A 267 22.26 16.55 21.01
CA ASP A 267 21.87 17.89 21.43
C ASP A 267 20.48 18.20 20.83
N GLU A 268 19.50 18.43 21.70
CA GLU A 268 18.11 18.75 21.35
C GLU A 268 17.98 20.25 21.10
N ASP A 269 18.15 20.69 19.85
CA ASP A 269 17.48 21.89 19.34
C ASP A 269 17.68 22.02 17.84
N GLN A 270 16.68 21.61 17.06
CA GLN A 270 16.13 22.35 15.90
C GLN A 270 15.10 21.50 15.14
N GLY A 271 13.89 22.05 15.03
CA GLY A 271 12.77 21.47 14.30
C GLY A 271 13.11 21.20 12.82
N ILE A 272 12.79 19.98 12.38
CA ILE A 272 13.10 19.50 11.04
C ILE A 272 12.05 20.02 10.04
N HIS A 273 12.49 20.91 9.15
CA HIS A 273 11.73 21.33 7.97
C HIS A 273 11.80 20.24 6.90
N PHE A 274 10.67 19.59 6.62
CA PHE A 274 10.58 18.46 5.70
C PHE A 274 10.43 18.88 4.22
N TYR A 275 11.12 18.12 3.37
CA TYR A 275 11.24 18.17 1.90
C TYR A 275 12.00 19.37 1.31
N SER A 276 13.25 19.13 0.91
CA SER A 276 13.97 20.04 0.02
C SER A 276 13.20 20.12 -1.32
N ARG A 277 12.66 21.29 -1.65
CA ARG A 277 12.06 21.63 -2.97
C ARG A 277 12.93 21.17 -4.15
N SER A 278 14.23 21.04 -3.96
CA SER A 278 15.19 20.60 -4.97
C SER A 278 14.95 19.20 -5.52
N TYR A 279 14.40 18.25 -4.74
CA TYR A 279 14.24 16.87 -5.22
C TYR A 279 12.98 16.67 -6.06
N LEU A 280 11.88 17.33 -5.69
CA LEU A 280 10.63 17.32 -6.47
C LEU A 280 10.77 18.13 -7.78
N ALA A 281 11.56 19.21 -7.76
CA ALA A 281 11.84 20.00 -8.95
C ALA A 281 12.70 19.27 -10.01
N GLN A 282 13.39 18.18 -9.64
CA GLN A 282 14.23 17.41 -10.57
C GLN A 282 13.45 16.35 -11.35
N GLN A 283 12.18 16.07 -11.03
CA GLN A 283 11.38 15.02 -11.68
C GLN A 283 10.35 15.54 -12.70
N THR A 284 10.27 16.85 -12.95
CA THR A 284 9.44 17.37 -14.04
C THR A 284 10.16 17.15 -15.38
N PRO A 285 9.63 16.36 -16.33
CA PRO A 285 10.23 16.27 -17.66
C PRO A 285 9.94 17.56 -18.43
N GLN A 286 10.98 18.35 -18.67
CA GLN A 286 10.95 19.45 -19.64
C GLN A 286 10.85 18.85 -21.05
N ILE A 287 9.63 18.59 -21.52
CA ILE A 287 9.38 18.29 -22.93
C ILE A 287 9.45 19.63 -23.68
N MET A 288 10.65 20.00 -24.13
CA MET A 288 10.84 21.09 -25.09
C MET A 288 10.25 20.66 -26.45
N PHE A 289 9.02 21.08 -26.74
CA PHE A 289 8.53 21.12 -28.11
C PHE A 289 9.17 22.33 -28.81
N ARG A 290 10.16 22.06 -29.68
CA ARG A 290 10.67 23.04 -30.63
C ARG A 290 9.74 23.02 -31.85
N PRO A 291 9.06 24.12 -32.21
CA PRO A 291 8.25 24.15 -33.43
C PRO A 291 9.18 24.10 -34.65
N PRO A 292 8.78 23.48 -35.77
CA PRO A 292 9.55 23.48 -37.00
C PRO A 292 9.57 24.89 -37.60
N ALA A 293 10.74 25.31 -38.09
CA ALA A 293 10.90 26.55 -38.82
C ALA A 293 10.18 26.45 -40.17
N SER A 294 9.11 27.22 -40.36
CA SER A 294 8.56 27.50 -41.68
C SER A 294 8.72 28.98 -42.01
N HIS A 295 9.31 29.21 -43.17
CA HIS A 295 9.38 30.45 -43.92
C HIS A 295 8.10 31.28 -43.86
N GLN A 296 8.24 32.60 -43.77
CA GLN A 296 7.40 33.55 -44.49
C GLN A 296 8.15 34.87 -44.71
N GLU A 297 8.11 35.31 -45.97
CA GLU A 297 8.57 36.59 -46.52
C GLU A 297 7.66 37.76 -46.12
N GLU A 298 8.09 38.95 -46.58
CA GLU A 298 7.39 40.24 -46.64
C GLU A 298 7.32 41.03 -45.32
N GLY A 299 7.60 42.32 -45.25
CA GLY A 299 7.91 43.34 -46.25
C GLY A 299 7.85 44.68 -45.51
N GLY A 300 8.83 45.57 -45.72
CA GLY A 300 8.92 46.84 -45.00
C GLY A 300 9.50 47.94 -45.87
N TYR A 301 8.62 48.75 -46.46
CA TYR A 301 8.93 49.94 -47.24
C TYR A 301 9.25 51.15 -46.34
N GLY A 302 10.18 52.01 -46.83
CA GLY A 302 10.28 53.45 -46.53
C GLY A 302 11.33 53.82 -45.47
N ASN A 303 12.19 54.83 -45.64
CA ASN A 303 12.26 55.91 -46.61
C ASN A 303 13.67 56.53 -46.62
N ALA A 304 14.02 57.20 -47.73
CA ALA A 304 15.27 57.91 -48.02
C ALA A 304 15.43 59.21 -47.17
N PRO A 305 16.46 60.08 -47.33
CA PRO A 305 17.12 60.51 -48.57
C PRO A 305 18.56 60.03 -48.77
#